data_AF-A0A438KGV1-F1
#
_entry.id   AF-A0A438KGV1-F1
#
_cell.length_a   1.000
_cell.length_b   1.000
_cell.length_c   1.000
_cell.angle_alpha   90.00
_cell.angle_beta   90.00
_cell.angle_gamma   90.00
#
_symmetry.space_group_name_H-M   'P 1'
#
loop_
_entity.id
_entity.type
_entity.pdbx_description
1 polymer ?
#
loop_
_entity_poly.entity_id
_entity_poly.type
_entity_poly.pdbx_seq_one_letter_code
_entity_poly.pdbx_strand_id
1 'polypeptide(L)'
;MTRMGCSFADVDLVIHTAGPFQQAEKCTVLEAAIETKTAYVDVCDDTTYAWRAKSLLEKALSANVPAITTGGIYPGVSNVMAAELVRVARSESQGKPERLRFYYYTAGTGGAGPTILATSFLLLGEEVVAYNKGEKIKLKPYSGMLNIDFGKGIGKRDVYLL
;
A
#
# COMPACT_ATOMS: atom_id res chain seq x y z
N MET A 1 5.08 -3.60 30.50
CA MET A 1 5.39 -3.32 29.08
C MET A 1 6.26 -4.46 28.57
N THR A 2 5.66 -5.48 27.97
CA THR A 2 6.39 -6.64 27.43
C THR A 2 7.20 -6.18 26.21
N ARG A 3 8.53 -6.29 26.27
CA ARG A 3 9.39 -5.95 25.13
C ARG A 3 9.17 -6.99 24.02
N MET A 4 8.68 -6.55 22.86
CA MET A 4 8.47 -7.39 21.68
C MET A 4 9.77 -8.10 21.21
N GLY A 5 10.94 -7.53 21.49
CA GLY A 5 12.24 -8.09 21.09
C GLY A 5 12.58 -9.48 21.65
N CYS A 6 11.96 -9.94 22.75
CA CYS A 6 12.16 -11.31 23.23
C CYS A 6 11.32 -12.36 22.46
N SER A 7 10.40 -11.93 21.59
CA SER A 7 9.39 -12.79 20.96
C SER A 7 9.79 -13.32 19.59
N PHE A 8 10.91 -12.88 19.01
CA PHE A 8 11.38 -13.30 17.68
C PHE A 8 12.54 -14.29 17.72
N ALA A 9 12.84 -14.88 18.89
CA ALA A 9 13.77 -16.00 18.96
C ALA A 9 13.26 -17.15 18.06
N ASP A 10 14.12 -17.66 17.19
CA ASP A 10 13.84 -18.72 16.22
C ASP A 10 12.78 -18.40 15.16
N VAL A 11 12.57 -17.11 14.85
CA VAL A 11 11.68 -16.67 13.76
C VAL A 11 12.50 -16.26 12.55
N ASP A 12 12.21 -16.83 11.38
CA ASP A 12 12.86 -16.45 10.12
C ASP A 12 12.25 -15.17 9.50
N LEU A 13 10.94 -15.01 9.65
CA LEU A 13 10.15 -13.94 9.03
C LEU A 13 8.99 -13.51 9.91
N VAL A 14 8.89 -12.19 10.14
CA VAL A 14 7.71 -11.56 10.74
C VAL A 14 6.76 -11.13 9.63
N ILE A 15 5.53 -11.64 9.66
CA ILE A 15 4.43 -11.21 8.79
C ILE A 15 3.49 -10.33 9.61
N HIS A 16 3.61 -9.01 9.44
CA HIS A 16 2.87 -8.03 10.21
C HIS A 16 1.55 -7.67 9.51
N THR A 17 0.48 -8.32 9.95
CA THR A 17 -0.91 -8.05 9.51
C THR A 17 -1.79 -7.46 10.62
N ALA A 18 -1.19 -7.12 11.76
CA ALA A 18 -1.89 -6.62 12.94
C ALA A 18 -2.02 -5.09 12.90
N GLY A 19 -3.00 -4.60 12.14
CA GLY A 19 -3.39 -3.19 12.16
C GLY A 19 -4.18 -2.78 13.42
N PRO A 20 -4.68 -1.53 13.47
CA PRO A 20 -4.57 -0.51 12.44
C PRO A 20 -3.14 0.06 12.33
N PHE A 21 -2.71 0.35 11.10
CA PHE A 21 -1.46 1.07 10.86
C PHE A 21 -1.65 2.59 10.99
N GLN A 22 -2.87 3.05 10.76
CA GLN A 22 -3.33 4.41 10.97
C GLN A 22 -3.07 4.81 12.43
N GLN A 23 -2.68 6.07 12.65
CA GLN A 23 -2.40 6.65 13.97
C GLN A 23 -1.22 6.06 14.74
N ALA A 24 -0.62 4.95 14.30
CA ALA A 24 0.55 4.39 14.94
C ALA A 24 1.73 5.38 14.87
N GLU A 25 2.23 5.78 16.03
CA GLU A 25 3.32 6.76 16.13
C GLU A 25 4.70 6.18 15.81
N LYS A 26 4.82 4.85 15.85
CA LYS A 26 6.08 4.12 15.66
C LYS A 26 5.86 2.88 14.83
N CYS A 27 6.94 2.41 14.21
CA CYS A 27 6.97 1.16 13.48
C CYS A 27 7.48 0.03 14.38
N THR A 28 6.92 -0.11 15.59
CA THR A 28 7.48 -0.94 16.68
C THR A 28 7.80 -2.38 16.25
N VAL A 29 6.96 -2.99 15.40
CA VAL A 29 7.18 -4.36 14.91
C VAL A 29 8.38 -4.43 13.96
N LEU A 30 8.50 -3.48 13.03
CA LEU A 30 9.67 -3.35 12.15
C LEU A 30 10.93 -3.00 12.94
N GLU A 31 10.85 -2.11 13.92
CA GLU A 31 11.96 -1.77 14.82
C GLU A 31 12.45 -3.02 15.57
N ALA A 32 11.54 -3.81 16.13
CA ALA A 32 11.88 -5.07 16.80
C ALA A 32 12.47 -6.11 15.83
N ALA A 33 11.96 -6.19 14.59
CA ALA A 33 12.51 -7.09 13.57
C ALA A 33 13.96 -6.69 13.21
N ILE A 34 14.23 -5.38 13.08
CA ILE A 34 15.58 -4.86 12.86
C ILE A 34 16.50 -5.18 14.04
N GLU A 35 16.05 -4.93 15.28
CA GLU A 35 16.83 -5.18 16.51
C GLU A 35 17.19 -6.66 16.69
N THR A 36 16.29 -7.56 16.32
CA THR A 36 16.46 -9.02 16.44
C THR A 36 17.06 -9.67 15.20
N LYS A 37 17.35 -8.89 14.15
CA LYS A 37 17.84 -9.36 12.85
C LYS A 37 16.90 -10.36 12.14
N THR A 38 15.61 -10.15 12.29
CA THR A 38 14.56 -10.99 11.69
C THR A 38 14.02 -10.35 10.41
N ALA A 39 13.82 -11.11 9.34
CA ALA A 39 13.20 -10.58 8.13
C ALA A 39 11.77 -10.08 8.41
N TYR A 40 11.31 -9.10 7.63
CA TYR A 40 10.02 -8.44 7.89
C TYR A 40 9.20 -8.24 6.61
N VAL A 41 7.89 -8.46 6.71
CA VAL A 41 6.91 -8.01 5.74
C VAL A 41 5.67 -7.44 6.43
N ASP A 42 5.08 -6.37 5.87
CA ASP A 42 3.77 -5.87 6.28
C ASP A 42 2.80 -5.64 5.12
N VAL A 43 1.53 -5.45 5.49
CA VAL A 43 0.43 -5.13 4.58
C VAL A 43 -0.08 -3.71 4.80
N CYS A 44 0.78 -2.79 5.26
CA CYS A 44 0.40 -1.42 5.58
C CYS A 44 -0.18 -0.68 4.36
N ASP A 45 -1.32 -0.02 4.55
CA ASP A 45 -1.98 0.84 3.58
C ASP A 45 -1.93 2.34 3.95
N ASP A 46 -1.50 2.67 5.16
CA ASP A 46 -1.36 4.06 5.62
C ASP A 46 -0.10 4.74 5.06
N THR A 47 -0.29 5.91 4.44
CA THR A 47 0.81 6.67 3.82
C THR A 47 1.81 7.16 4.86
N THR A 48 1.35 7.67 6.00
CA THR A 48 2.22 8.26 7.03
C THR A 48 3.09 7.19 7.69
N TYR A 49 2.49 6.03 8.01
CA TYR A 49 3.18 4.86 8.51
C TYR A 49 4.21 4.37 7.50
N ALA A 50 3.83 4.24 6.22
CA ALA A 50 4.76 3.80 5.17
C ALA A 50 5.99 4.73 5.04
N TRP A 51 5.81 6.06 5.13
CA TRP A 51 6.93 7.00 5.16
C TRP A 51 7.83 6.82 6.38
N ARG A 52 7.22 6.59 7.54
CA ARG A 52 7.94 6.35 8.80
C ARG A 52 8.71 5.03 8.76
N ALA A 53 8.13 3.98 8.22
CA ALA A 53 8.79 2.69 8.05
C ALA A 53 9.98 2.82 7.07
N LYS A 54 9.81 3.58 5.97
CA LYS A 54 10.89 3.88 5.01
C LYS A 54 12.03 4.72 5.62
N SER A 55 11.78 5.53 6.65
CA SER A 55 12.85 6.27 7.32
C SER A 55 13.78 5.38 8.15
N LEU A 56 13.42 4.12 8.37
CA LEU A 56 14.25 3.10 9.02
C LEU A 56 15.20 2.38 8.04
N LEU A 57 15.25 2.79 6.76
CA LEU A 57 16.08 2.18 5.72
C LEU A 57 17.54 1.97 6.16
N GLU A 58 18.20 3.03 6.64
CA GLU A 58 19.61 2.96 7.05
C GLU A 58 19.83 1.99 8.22
N LYS A 59 18.86 1.90 9.15
CA LYS A 59 18.94 0.96 10.27
C LYS A 59 18.81 -0.49 9.77
N ALA A 60 17.86 -0.76 8.88
CA ALA A 60 17.65 -2.07 8.30
C ALA A 60 18.85 -2.53 7.46
N LEU A 61 19.40 -1.64 6.63
CA LEU A 61 20.64 -1.90 5.87
C LEU A 61 21.81 -2.20 6.80
N SER A 62 22.02 -1.38 7.84
CA SER A 62 23.12 -1.57 8.80
C SER A 62 22.99 -2.88 9.59
N ALA A 63 21.77 -3.32 9.87
CA ALA A 63 21.49 -4.59 10.54
C ALA A 63 21.48 -5.80 9.59
N ASN A 64 21.60 -5.58 8.27
CA ASN A 64 21.43 -6.58 7.22
C ASN A 64 20.07 -7.30 7.28
N VAL A 65 18.99 -6.53 7.49
CA VAL A 65 17.63 -7.05 7.63
C VAL A 65 16.80 -6.74 6.39
N PRO A 66 16.31 -7.75 5.66
CA PRO A 66 15.37 -7.53 4.57
C PRO A 66 14.00 -7.15 5.14
N ALA A 67 13.44 -6.05 4.63
CA ALA A 67 12.12 -5.56 5.02
C ALA A 67 11.29 -5.16 3.79
N ILE A 68 10.12 -5.77 3.62
CA ILE A 68 9.12 -5.40 2.61
C ILE A 68 7.98 -4.68 3.31
N THR A 69 7.81 -3.40 3.03
CA THR A 69 6.66 -2.63 3.53
C THR A 69 5.61 -2.51 2.45
N THR A 70 4.35 -2.29 2.85
CA THR A 70 3.21 -2.05 1.98
C THR A 70 2.94 -3.18 0.96
N GLY A 71 3.14 -4.43 1.39
CA GLY A 71 3.04 -5.66 0.59
C GLY A 71 1.64 -6.26 0.48
N GLY A 72 0.59 -5.42 0.48
CA GLY A 72 -0.80 -5.85 0.32
C GLY A 72 -1.23 -6.03 -1.15
N ILE A 73 -2.53 -5.92 -1.42
CA ILE A 73 -3.07 -5.90 -2.80
C ILE A 73 -2.93 -4.49 -3.38
N TYR A 74 -3.39 -3.47 -2.64
CA TYR A 74 -3.28 -2.06 -2.99
C TYR A 74 -3.08 -1.24 -1.72
N PRO A 75 -1.85 -0.76 -1.42
CA PRO A 75 -0.59 -0.94 -2.15
C PRO A 75 -0.01 -2.37 -2.09
N GLY A 76 0.91 -2.68 -2.99
CA GLY A 76 1.65 -3.96 -3.03
C GLY A 76 1.60 -4.62 -4.41
N VAL A 77 0.67 -5.54 -4.64
CA VAL A 77 0.43 -6.14 -5.96
C VAL A 77 0.23 -5.06 -7.04
N SER A 78 -0.53 -4.00 -6.72
CA SER A 78 -0.70 -2.85 -7.63
C SER A 78 0.62 -2.20 -8.02
N ASN A 79 1.59 -2.08 -7.11
CA ASN A 79 2.92 -1.53 -7.40
C ASN A 79 3.73 -2.45 -8.31
N VAL A 80 3.65 -3.77 -8.10
CA VAL A 80 4.30 -4.76 -8.96
C VAL A 80 3.70 -4.73 -10.38
N MET A 81 2.37 -4.69 -10.49
CA MET A 81 1.67 -4.54 -11.78
C MET A 81 2.11 -3.27 -12.50
N ALA A 82 2.21 -2.15 -11.79
CA ALA A 82 2.69 -0.90 -12.36
C ALA A 82 4.14 -0.97 -12.85
N ALA A 83 5.03 -1.56 -12.04
CA ALA A 83 6.42 -1.76 -12.41
C ALA A 83 6.54 -2.63 -13.68
N GLU A 84 5.73 -3.69 -13.77
CA GLU A 84 5.71 -4.58 -14.93
C GLU A 84 5.17 -3.88 -16.19
N LEU A 85 4.08 -3.11 -16.07
CA LEU A 85 3.57 -2.30 -17.19
C LEU A 85 4.63 -1.32 -17.72
N VAL A 86 5.39 -0.70 -16.80
CA VAL A 86 6.49 0.19 -17.18
C VAL A 86 7.63 -0.57 -17.85
N ARG A 87 7.97 -1.77 -17.34
CA ARG A 87 8.99 -2.65 -17.92
C ARG A 87 8.62 -3.04 -19.34
N VAL A 88 7.44 -3.61 -19.55
CA VAL A 88 6.92 -4.07 -20.85
C VAL A 88 6.86 -2.91 -21.85
N ALA A 89 6.31 -1.76 -21.46
CA ALA A 89 6.24 -0.60 -22.34
C ALA A 89 7.62 -0.16 -22.85
N ARG A 90 8.65 -0.23 -22.01
CA ARG A 90 10.04 0.13 -22.37
C ARG A 90 10.73 -0.94 -23.20
N SER A 91 10.62 -2.21 -22.81
CA SER A 91 11.37 -3.30 -23.44
C SER A 91 10.74 -3.83 -24.72
N GLU A 92 9.41 -3.87 -24.79
CA GLU A 92 8.68 -4.53 -25.89
C GLU A 92 8.04 -3.50 -26.82
N SER A 93 7.43 -2.45 -26.27
CA SER A 93 6.73 -1.45 -27.09
C SER A 93 7.60 -0.25 -27.48
N GLN A 94 8.84 -0.16 -26.97
CA GLN A 94 9.74 1.02 -27.10
C GLN A 94 9.07 2.35 -26.74
N GLY A 95 8.01 2.31 -25.94
CA GLY A 95 7.23 3.46 -25.51
C GLY A 95 7.75 4.04 -24.19
N LYS A 96 7.50 5.32 -23.98
CA LYS A 96 7.71 5.98 -22.69
C LYS A 96 6.35 6.11 -21.98
N PRO A 97 6.10 5.38 -20.88
CA PRO A 97 4.88 5.57 -20.10
C PRO A 97 4.77 7.01 -19.60
N GLU A 98 3.67 7.68 -19.95
CA GLU A 98 3.40 9.06 -19.52
C GLU A 98 2.38 9.13 -18.38
N ARG A 99 1.56 8.09 -18.24
CA ARG A 99 0.45 8.06 -17.28
C ARG A 99 0.22 6.64 -16.78
N LEU A 100 0.09 6.52 -15.47
CA LEU A 100 -0.33 5.32 -14.77
C LEU A 100 -1.62 5.62 -14.02
N ARG A 101 -2.63 4.75 -14.15
CA ARG A 101 -3.90 4.87 -13.42
C ARG A 101 -4.26 3.53 -12.83
N PHE A 102 -4.69 3.55 -11.58
CA PHE A 102 -5.24 2.39 -10.91
C PHE A 102 -6.75 2.51 -10.87
N TYR A 103 -7.44 1.45 -11.26
CA TYR A 103 -8.88 1.33 -11.17
C TYR A 103 -9.20 0.12 -10.30
N TYR A 104 -9.95 0.35 -9.23
CA TYR A 104 -10.37 -0.68 -8.30
C TYR A 104 -11.89 -0.79 -8.34
N TYR A 105 -12.39 -2.02 -8.27
CA TYR A 105 -13.81 -2.29 -8.15
C TYR A 105 -14.03 -3.37 -7.10
N THR A 106 -14.90 -3.07 -6.14
CA THR A 106 -15.30 -4.01 -5.10
C THR A 106 -16.77 -4.34 -5.31
N ALA A 107 -17.07 -5.59 -5.64
CA ALA A 107 -18.44 -6.04 -5.97
C ALA A 107 -19.40 -6.10 -4.76
N GLY A 108 -18.87 -5.91 -3.55
CA GLY A 108 -19.62 -5.92 -2.30
C GLY A 108 -18.68 -6.00 -1.10
N THR A 109 -19.19 -5.96 0.12
CA THR A 109 -18.35 -5.98 1.32
C THR A 109 -17.73 -7.36 1.63
N GLY A 110 -18.18 -8.43 0.97
CA GLY A 110 -17.69 -9.79 1.22
C GLY A 110 -17.89 -10.27 2.67
N GLY A 111 -18.82 -9.68 3.42
CA GLY A 111 -19.03 -9.95 4.84
C GLY A 111 -18.19 -9.09 5.81
N ALA A 112 -17.31 -8.23 5.31
CA ALA A 112 -16.52 -7.31 6.14
C ALA A 112 -17.33 -6.12 6.72
N GLY A 113 -18.58 -5.95 6.25
CA GLY A 113 -19.62 -5.06 6.79
C GLY A 113 -19.11 -3.72 7.35
N PRO A 114 -18.96 -3.57 8.68
CA PRO A 114 -18.53 -2.30 9.30
C PRO A 114 -17.17 -1.79 8.85
N THR A 115 -16.19 -2.67 8.58
CA THR A 115 -14.83 -2.25 8.22
C THR A 115 -14.81 -1.53 6.88
N ILE A 116 -15.47 -2.10 5.86
CA ILE A 116 -15.53 -1.48 4.53
C ILE A 116 -16.26 -0.15 4.58
N LEU A 117 -17.32 -0.05 5.37
CA LEU A 117 -18.06 1.20 5.53
C LEU A 117 -17.20 2.28 6.21
N ALA A 118 -16.51 1.94 7.30
CA ALA A 118 -15.61 2.85 8.00
C ALA A 118 -14.47 3.34 7.08
N THR A 119 -13.79 2.44 6.38
CA THR A 119 -12.74 2.80 5.41
C THR A 119 -13.29 3.66 4.27
N SER A 120 -14.50 3.38 3.78
CA SER A 120 -15.12 4.21 2.73
C SER A 120 -15.36 5.64 3.23
N PHE A 121 -15.84 5.82 4.45
CA PHE A 121 -16.01 7.15 5.03
C PHE A 121 -14.67 7.87 5.26
N LEU A 122 -13.62 7.15 5.68
CA LEU A 122 -12.28 7.71 5.81
C LEU A 122 -11.77 8.24 4.45
N LEU A 123 -11.86 7.43 3.39
CA LEU A 123 -11.44 7.83 2.05
C LEU A 123 -12.24 9.04 1.52
N LEU A 124 -13.54 9.09 1.79
CA LEU A 124 -14.39 10.22 1.40
C LEU A 124 -14.13 11.50 2.21
N GLY A 125 -13.50 11.37 3.38
CA GLY A 125 -13.15 12.48 4.26
C GLY A 125 -11.79 13.11 3.96
N GLU A 126 -10.96 12.47 3.13
CA GLU A 126 -9.60 12.94 2.82
C GLU A 126 -9.49 13.48 1.39
N GLU A 127 -8.58 14.43 1.17
CA GLU A 127 -8.26 14.90 -0.16
C GLU A 127 -7.51 13.82 -0.95
N VAL A 128 -7.92 13.58 -2.18
CA VAL A 128 -7.24 12.65 -3.07
C VAL A 128 -5.90 13.25 -3.49
N VAL A 129 -4.82 12.53 -3.23
CA VAL A 129 -3.46 12.93 -3.64
C VAL A 129 -3.10 12.24 -4.95
N ALA A 130 -2.85 13.03 -5.99
CA ALA A 130 -2.32 12.55 -7.26
C ALA A 130 -1.03 13.29 -7.62
N TYR A 131 -0.31 12.78 -8.63
CA TYR A 131 0.88 13.41 -9.18
C TYR A 131 0.67 13.72 -10.65
N ASN A 132 0.94 14.96 -11.05
CA ASN A 132 0.89 15.40 -12.44
C ASN A 132 2.19 16.12 -12.77
N LYS A 133 2.94 15.61 -13.77
CA LYS A 133 4.24 16.17 -14.19
C LYS A 133 5.23 16.40 -13.02
N GLY A 134 5.23 15.50 -12.04
CA GLY A 134 6.10 15.58 -10.87
C GLY A 134 5.57 16.42 -9.70
N GLU A 135 4.48 17.16 -9.91
CA GLU A 135 3.85 17.97 -8.87
C GLU A 135 2.72 17.21 -8.17
N LYS A 136 2.68 17.32 -6.84
CA LYS A 136 1.58 16.80 -6.02
C LYS A 136 0.37 17.71 -6.21
N ILE A 137 -0.75 17.13 -6.64
CA ILE A 137 -2.04 17.80 -6.74
C ILE A 137 -3.02 17.19 -5.74
N LYS A 138 -3.91 18.03 -5.22
CA LYS A 138 -5.01 17.65 -4.34
C LYS A 138 -6.31 17.75 -5.10
N LEU A 139 -7.10 16.69 -5.06
CA LEU A 139 -8.36 16.59 -5.77
C LEU A 139 -9.47 16.27 -4.78
N LYS A 140 -10.70 16.68 -5.13
CA LYS A 140 -11.88 16.39 -4.32
C LYS A 140 -12.17 14.88 -4.37
N PRO A 141 -12.38 14.20 -3.23
CA PRO A 141 -12.84 12.80 -3.23
C PRO A 141 -14.23 12.70 -3.85
N TYR A 142 -14.57 11.50 -4.33
CA TYR A 142 -15.84 11.22 -5.00
C TYR A 142 -16.12 12.16 -6.17
N SER A 143 -15.11 12.35 -7.02
CA SER A 143 -15.19 13.19 -8.21
C SER A 143 -14.56 12.50 -9.42
N GLY A 144 -14.65 13.13 -10.59
CA GLY A 144 -13.99 12.65 -11.81
C GLY A 144 -14.45 11.26 -12.24
N MET A 145 -15.76 10.99 -12.17
CA MET A 145 -16.34 9.70 -12.51
C MET A 145 -15.92 9.24 -13.92
N LEU A 146 -15.47 7.99 -14.01
CA LEU A 146 -15.14 7.32 -15.25
C LEU A 146 -15.90 6.00 -15.32
N ASN A 147 -16.36 5.63 -16.52
CA ASN A 147 -16.93 4.32 -16.77
C ASN A 147 -15.83 3.40 -17.31
N ILE A 148 -15.41 2.41 -16.52
CA ILE A 148 -14.30 1.50 -16.83
C ILE A 148 -14.84 0.09 -17.02
N ASP A 149 -14.40 -0.58 -18.09
CA ASP A 149 -14.70 -1.98 -18.33
C ASP A 149 -13.64 -2.87 -17.68
N PHE A 150 -14.03 -3.62 -16.65
CA PHE A 150 -13.17 -4.57 -15.95
C PHE A 150 -13.11 -5.95 -16.63
N GLY A 151 -13.71 -6.09 -17.82
CA GLY A 151 -13.68 -7.31 -18.60
C GLY A 151 -14.72 -8.34 -18.17
N LYS A 152 -14.61 -9.55 -18.75
CA LYS A 152 -15.59 -10.62 -18.60
C LYS A 152 -15.76 -11.00 -17.11
N GLY A 153 -17.01 -11.04 -16.65
CA GLY A 153 -17.39 -11.39 -15.28
C GLY A 153 -17.74 -10.18 -14.40
N ILE A 154 -17.13 -9.02 -14.66
CA ILE A 154 -17.45 -7.77 -13.96
C ILE A 154 -18.20 -6.82 -14.91
N GLY A 155 -17.62 -6.52 -16.07
CA GLY A 155 -18.13 -5.56 -17.04
C GLY A 155 -17.90 -4.10 -16.63
N LYS A 156 -18.70 -3.20 -17.20
CA LYS A 156 -18.59 -1.75 -16.99
C LYS A 156 -18.99 -1.32 -15.59
N ARG A 157 -18.16 -0.52 -14.93
CA ARG A 157 -18.40 0.05 -13.61
C ARG A 157 -17.98 1.51 -13.58
N ASP A 158 -18.73 2.30 -12.83
CA ASP A 158 -18.38 3.68 -12.53
C ASP A 158 -17.34 3.68 -11.41
N VAL A 159 -16.23 4.35 -11.65
CA VAL A 159 -15.14 4.54 -10.69
C VAL A 159 -14.93 6.02 -10.45
N TYR A 160 -14.51 6.37 -9.24
CA TYR A 160 -14.34 7.74 -8.80
C TYR A 160 -12.92 7.93 -8.26
N LEU A 161 -12.46 9.16 -8.22
CA LEU A 161 -11.28 9.53 -7.45
C LEU A 161 -11.57 9.35 -5.96
N LEU A 162 -10.76 8.53 -5.31
CA LEU A 162 -10.75 8.23 -3.88
C LEU A 162 -9.31 8.29 -3.37
#